data_AF-A0A1Z9WS88-F1
#
_entry.id   AF-A0A1Z9WS88-F1
#
_cell.length_a   1.000
_cell.length_b   1.000
_cell.length_c   1.000
_cell.angle_alpha   90.00
_cell.angle_beta   90.00
_cell.angle_gamma   90.00
#
_symmetry.space_group_name_H-M   'P 1'
#
loop_
_entity.id
_entity.type
_entity.pdbx_description
1 polymer ?
#
loop_
_entity_poly.entity_id
_entity_poly.type
_entity_poly.pdbx_seq_one_letter_code
_entity_poly.pdbx_strand_id
1 'polypeptide(L)'
;MELPSLSSEHIIQSEVFTKKADRNADLREVAEQLEAIFINQILKQSRETKLADDLFGSSATSTYEQLLDSETSENIASHVNLGIADALVRQFSRDGA
;
A
#
# COMPACT_ATOMS: atom_id res chain seq x y z
N MET A 1 14.49 26.18 -42.50
CA MET A 1 14.15 25.25 -41.41
C MET A 1 13.86 26.14 -40.21
N GLU A 2 12.60 26.55 -40.08
CA GLU A 2 12.15 27.45 -39.02
C GLU A 2 12.12 26.71 -37.69
N LEU A 3 12.68 27.33 -36.66
CA LEU A 3 12.68 26.78 -35.30
C LEU A 3 11.26 26.90 -34.71
N PRO A 4 10.72 25.84 -34.07
CA PRO A 4 9.44 25.95 -33.38
C PRO A 4 9.55 26.88 -32.17
N SER A 5 8.63 27.83 -32.08
CA SER A 5 8.49 28.77 -30.96
C SER A 5 8.18 28.03 -29.66
N LEU A 6 8.95 28.29 -28.61
CA LEU A 6 8.64 27.86 -27.24
C LEU A 6 7.48 28.72 -26.70
N SER A 7 6.25 28.24 -26.90
CA SER A 7 5.08 28.75 -26.20
C SER A 7 5.20 28.46 -24.70
N SER A 8 4.96 29.50 -23.91
CA SER A 8 5.12 29.58 -22.46
C SER A 8 4.12 28.74 -21.65
N GLU A 9 4.11 27.43 -21.80
CA GLU A 9 3.23 26.53 -21.02
C GLU A 9 3.94 25.28 -20.50
N HIS A 10 5.06 25.46 -19.80
CA HIS A 10 5.40 24.47 -18.78
C HIS A 10 4.78 24.91 -17.45
N ILE A 11 3.45 24.75 -17.39
CA ILE A 11 2.66 24.83 -16.17
C ILE A 11 3.17 23.70 -15.27
N ILE A 12 3.94 24.07 -14.25
CA ILE A 12 4.19 23.22 -13.10
C ILE A 12 2.84 22.97 -12.42
N GLN A 13 2.23 21.84 -12.75
CA GLN A 13 1.60 20.88 -11.84
C GLN A 13 0.78 21.50 -10.68
N SER A 14 -0.37 22.10 -11.00
CA SER A 14 -1.35 22.60 -10.02
C SER A 14 -2.49 21.60 -9.73
N GLU A 15 -2.50 20.43 -10.37
CA GLU A 15 -3.63 19.47 -10.29
C GLU A 15 -3.70 18.66 -8.99
N VAL A 16 -2.67 18.71 -8.12
CA VAL A 16 -2.68 17.93 -6.86
C VAL A 16 -3.64 18.52 -5.81
N PHE A 17 -4.03 19.79 -5.93
CA PHE A 17 -4.81 20.49 -4.88
C PHE A 17 -6.31 20.64 -5.15
N THR A 18 -6.85 20.07 -6.23
CA THR A 18 -8.28 20.19 -6.58
C THR A 18 -9.06 18.89 -6.48
N LYS A 19 -8.55 17.86 -5.79
CA LYS A 19 -9.37 16.68 -5.44
C LYS A 19 -10.35 17.10 -4.33
N LYS A 20 -11.63 17.22 -4.67
CA LYS A 20 -12.71 17.37 -3.68
C LYS A 20 -12.61 16.21 -2.70
N ALA A 21 -12.42 16.50 -1.41
CA ALA A 21 -12.27 15.48 -0.38
C ALA A 21 -13.51 14.57 -0.35
N ASP A 22 -13.34 13.35 -0.86
CA ASP A 22 -14.32 12.28 -0.70
C ASP A 22 -13.83 11.41 0.44
N ARG A 23 -14.31 11.74 1.65
CA ARG A 23 -13.93 11.05 2.89
C ARG A 23 -14.10 9.54 2.81
N ASN A 24 -15.09 9.05 2.07
CA ASN A 24 -15.31 7.61 1.95
C ASN A 24 -14.29 6.97 1.00
N ALA A 25 -13.94 7.65 -0.09
CA ALA A 25 -12.88 7.20 -0.99
C ALA A 25 -11.51 7.19 -0.28
N ASP A 26 -11.19 8.24 0.48
CA ASP A 26 -9.93 8.33 1.22
C ASP A 26 -9.88 7.29 2.37
N LEU A 27 -11.01 7.06 3.06
CA LEU A 27 -11.13 6.00 4.07
C LEU A 27 -10.93 4.60 3.46
N ARG A 28 -11.47 4.37 2.26
CA ARG A 28 -11.31 3.10 1.56
C ARG A 28 -9.85 2.85 1.19
N GLU A 29 -9.17 3.86 0.64
CA GLU A 29 -7.76 3.78 0.26
C GLU A 29 -6.87 3.41 1.47
N VAL A 30 -7.07 4.08 2.61
CA VAL A 30 -6.32 3.77 3.84
C VAL A 30 -6.67 2.38 4.40
N ALA A 31 -7.94 1.97 4.30
CA ALA A 31 -8.39 0.67 4.77
C ALA A 31 -7.77 -0.48 3.97
N GLU A 32 -7.62 -0.33 2.65
CA GLU A 32 -6.93 -1.29 1.78
C GLU A 32 -5.44 -1.40 2.12
N GLN A 33 -4.77 -0.27 2.38
CA GLN A 33 -3.38 -0.27 2.84
C GLN A 33 -3.21 -0.99 4.18
N LEU A 34 -4.17 -0.84 5.11
CA LEU A 34 -4.13 -1.55 6.39
C LEU A 34 -4.28 -3.06 6.20
N GLU A 35 -5.12 -3.51 5.26
CA GLU A 35 -5.26 -4.93 4.94
C GLU A 35 -3.95 -5.51 4.40
N ALA A 36 -3.23 -4.77 3.53
CA ALA A 36 -1.89 -5.15 3.07
C ALA A 36 -0.89 -5.27 4.22
N ILE A 37 -0.88 -4.33 5.17
CA ILE A 37 -0.03 -4.41 6.38
C ILE A 37 -0.37 -5.65 7.20
N PHE A 38 -1.65 -5.99 7.33
CA PHE A 38 -2.09 -7.17 8.08
C PHE A 38 -1.62 -8.47 7.41
N ILE A 39 -1.72 -8.57 6.08
CA ILE A 39 -1.18 -9.69 5.31
C ILE A 39 0.34 -9.80 5.51
N ASN A 40 1.06 -8.67 5.42
CA ASN A 40 2.49 -8.64 5.67
C ASN A 40 2.83 -9.18 7.06
N GLN A 41 2.05 -8.78 8.07
CA GLN A 41 2.25 -9.27 9.42
C GLN A 41 2.00 -10.77 9.55
N ILE A 42 0.98 -11.32 8.88
CA ILE A 42 0.74 -12.77 8.81
C ILE A 42 1.94 -13.48 8.18
N LEU A 43 2.42 -13.01 7.03
CA LEU A 43 3.57 -13.58 6.33
C LEU A 43 4.81 -13.56 7.22
N LYS A 44 5.08 -12.44 7.88
CA LYS A 44 6.17 -12.29 8.82
C LYS A 44 6.06 -13.27 9.99
N GLN A 45 4.90 -13.36 10.64
CA GLN A 45 4.68 -14.29 11.76
C GLN A 45 4.85 -15.76 11.33
N SER A 46 4.43 -16.10 10.10
CA SER A 46 4.61 -17.44 9.56
C SER A 46 6.09 -17.83 9.42
N ARG A 47 6.95 -16.87 9.02
CA ARG A 47 8.41 -17.05 8.93
C ARG A 47 9.12 -16.97 10.28
N GLU A 48 8.62 -16.15 11.20
CA GLU A 48 9.13 -16.09 12.58
C GLU A 48 8.90 -17.41 13.31
N THR A 49 7.85 -18.16 12.95
CA THR A 49 7.60 -19.53 13.42
C THR A 49 8.54 -20.52 12.74
N LYS A 50 9.83 -20.44 13.05
CA LYS A 50 10.85 -21.34 12.48
C LYS A 50 10.74 -22.74 13.10
N LEU A 51 10.75 -23.77 12.25
CA LEU A 51 10.79 -25.19 12.69
C LEU A 51 12.20 -25.63 13.13
N ALA A 52 13.23 -24.88 12.72
CA ALA A 52 14.63 -25.12 13.05
C ALA A 52 15.40 -23.80 13.03
N ASP A 53 16.58 -23.77 13.66
CA ASP A 53 17.46 -22.61 13.62
C ASP A 53 17.96 -22.33 12.21
N ASP A 54 18.18 -21.04 11.97
CA ASP A 54 18.60 -20.53 10.67
C ASP A 54 20.08 -20.82 10.42
N LEU A 55 20.37 -21.83 9.61
CA LEU A 55 21.75 -22.27 9.31
C LEU A 55 22.48 -21.34 8.33
N PHE A 56 21.75 -20.53 7.56
CA PHE A 56 22.30 -19.69 6.48
C PHE A 56 21.80 -18.24 6.52
N GLY A 57 21.09 -17.85 7.59
CA GLY A 57 20.52 -16.53 7.76
C GLY A 57 21.57 -15.43 7.84
N SER A 58 21.37 -14.36 7.07
CA SER A 58 22.16 -13.13 7.18
C SER A 58 21.22 -11.92 7.28
N SER A 59 21.74 -10.78 7.72
CA SER A 59 20.98 -9.52 7.74
C SER A 59 20.54 -9.11 6.33
N ALA A 60 21.36 -9.38 5.30
CA ALA A 60 21.01 -9.13 3.91
C ALA A 60 19.82 -9.99 3.44
N THR A 61 19.82 -11.28 3.82
CA THR A 61 18.70 -12.20 3.55
C THR A 61 17.43 -11.70 4.23
N SER A 62 17.52 -11.32 5.51
CA SER A 62 16.39 -10.80 6.27
C SER A 62 15.81 -9.52 5.67
N THR A 63 16.65 -8.59 5.20
CA THR A 63 16.17 -7.38 4.51
C THR A 63 15.48 -7.73 3.19
N TYR A 64 16.05 -8.64 2.41
CA TYR A 64 15.44 -9.07 1.15
C TYR A 64 14.07 -9.72 1.37
N GLU A 65 13.95 -10.60 2.37
CA GLU A 65 12.67 -11.21 2.75
C GLU A 65 11.64 -10.15 3.18
N GLN A 66 12.04 -9.14 3.96
CA GLN A 66 11.13 -8.06 4.34
C GLN A 66 10.60 -7.28 3.14
N LEU A 67 11.47 -6.96 2.17
CA LEU A 67 11.06 -6.28 0.93
C LEU A 67 10.14 -7.16 0.08
N LEU A 68 10.49 -8.44 -0.08
CA LEU A 68 9.67 -9.41 -0.79
C LEU A 68 8.28 -9.54 -0.15
N ASP A 69 8.21 -9.57 1.18
CA ASP A 69 6.97 -9.67 1.92
C ASP A 69 6.12 -8.42 1.73
N SER A 70 6.72 -7.24 1.67
CA SER A 70 5.99 -5.98 1.39
C SER A 70 5.29 -6.05 0.04
N GLU A 71 6.03 -6.33 -1.03
CA GLU A 71 5.51 -6.42 -2.40
C GLU A 71 4.47 -7.54 -2.54
N THR A 72 4.74 -8.70 -1.94
CA THR A 72 3.81 -9.83 -1.94
C THR A 72 2.50 -9.46 -1.24
N SER A 73 2.57 -8.73 -0.13
CA SER A 73 1.38 -8.35 0.64
C SER A 73 0.52 -7.33 -0.09
N GLU A 74 1.13 -6.34 -0.74
CA GLU A 74 0.41 -5.39 -1.59
C GLU A 74 -0.23 -6.10 -2.79
N ASN A 75 0.49 -7.03 -3.43
CA ASN A 75 -0.06 -7.82 -4.52
C ASN A 75 -1.22 -8.70 -4.07
N ILE A 76 -1.10 -9.38 -2.93
CA ILE A 76 -2.20 -10.22 -2.40
C ILE A 76 -3.39 -9.35 -2.02
N ALA A 77 -3.21 -8.23 -1.31
CA ALA A 77 -4.29 -7.35 -0.88
C ALA A 77 -5.12 -6.82 -2.06
N SER A 78 -4.50 -6.60 -3.22
CA SER A 78 -5.22 -6.18 -4.44
C SER A 78 -6.03 -7.28 -5.12
N HIS A 79 -5.76 -8.56 -4.83
CA HIS A 79 -6.43 -9.71 -5.47
C HIS A 79 -7.31 -10.53 -4.51
N VAL A 80 -7.02 -10.49 -3.21
CA VAL A 80 -7.67 -11.27 -2.17
C VAL A 80 -8.23 -10.30 -1.14
N ASN A 81 -9.57 -10.20 -1.11
CA ASN A 81 -10.26 -9.43 -0.09
C ASN A 81 -10.40 -10.27 1.18
N LEU A 82 -9.72 -9.87 2.26
CA LEU A 82 -9.87 -10.51 3.58
C LEU A 82 -11.06 -9.95 4.36
N GLY A 83 -11.68 -8.88 3.85
CA GLY A 83 -12.83 -8.21 4.46
C GLY A 83 -12.48 -7.27 5.61
N ILE A 84 -11.18 -7.08 5.89
CA ILE A 84 -10.70 -6.14 6.92
C ILE A 84 -10.92 -4.72 6.41
N ALA A 85 -10.52 -4.44 5.17
CA ALA A 85 -10.75 -3.13 4.55
C ALA A 85 -12.24 -2.76 4.55
N ASP A 86 -13.10 -3.72 4.20
CA ASP A 86 -14.56 -3.52 4.21
C ASP A 86 -15.09 -3.29 5.63
N ALA A 87 -14.58 -4.00 6.64
CA ALA A 87 -14.97 -3.82 8.02
C ALA A 87 -14.61 -2.43 8.55
N LEU A 88 -13.42 -1.93 8.22
CA LEU A 88 -12.97 -0.60 8.59
C LEU A 88 -13.86 0.47 7.94
N VAL A 89 -14.12 0.37 6.64
CA VAL A 89 -15.01 1.32 5.96
C VAL A 89 -16.40 1.29 6.60
N ARG A 90 -16.99 0.11 6.84
CA ARG A 90 -18.31 0.01 7.50
C ARG A 90 -18.33 0.65 8.89
N GLN A 91 -17.28 0.46 9.69
CA GLN A 91 -17.20 1.02 11.04
C GLN A 91 -17.04 2.55 10.99
N PHE A 92 -16.07 3.04 10.23
CA PHE A 92 -15.71 4.45 10.24
C PHE A 92 -16.59 5.34 9.34
N SER A 93 -17.26 4.79 8.33
CA SER A 93 -18.30 5.52 7.58
C SER A 93 -19.57 5.71 8.41
N ARG A 94 -19.85 4.81 9.37
CA ARG A 94 -20.99 4.94 10.28
C ARG A 94 -20.70 5.88 11.45
N ASP A 95 -19.49 5.83 12.00
CA ASP A 95 -19.07 6.74 13.08
C ASP A 95 -18.72 8.15 12.56
N GLY A 96 -18.59 8.30 11.24
CA GLY A 96 -18.28 9.56 10.57
C GLY A 96 -19.47 10.36 10.05
N ALA A 97 -20.71 9.87 10.19
CA ALA A 97 -21.94 10.55 9.77
C ALA A 97 -22.52 11.45 10.87
#